data_AF-A0A6M6E291-F1
#
_entry.id   AF-A0A6M6E291-F1
#
_cell.length_a   1.000
_cell.length_b   1.000
_cell.length_c   1.000
_cell.angle_alpha   90.00
_cell.angle_beta   90.00
_cell.angle_gamma   90.00
#
_symmetry.space_group_name_H-M   'P 1'
#
loop_
_entity.id
_entity.type
_entity.pdbx_description
1 polymer ?
#
loop_
_entity_poly.entity_id
_entity_poly.type
_entity_poly.pdbx_seq_one_letter_code
_entity_poly.pdbx_strand_id
1 'polypeptide(L)' 'MGKEMGELRVLGISKIKTQKDNVKRVLVKSSPSIDVWFNNLVGESFNVLGVNNYDKSVKICINEELKIYGWLPLEYCKTN' A
#
# COMPACT_ATOMS: atom_id res chain seq x y z
N MET A 1 2.55 25.87 38.25
CA MET A 1 2.23 26.84 37.19
C MET A 1 3.46 26.95 36.30
N GLY A 2 3.44 26.80 34.98
CA GLY A 2 2.36 26.62 34.02
C GLY A 2 2.81 25.68 32.88
N LYS A 3 1.82 25.21 32.11
CA LYS A 3 1.99 24.36 30.92
C LYS A 3 2.63 25.17 29.80
N GLU A 4 3.64 24.61 29.14
CA GLU A 4 3.95 24.94 27.75
C GLU A 4 3.90 23.64 26.95
N MET A 5 2.72 23.36 26.39
CA MET A 5 2.57 22.34 25.36
C MET A 5 3.28 22.87 24.11
N GLY A 6 4.29 22.12 23.66
CA GLY A 6 5.04 22.45 22.46
C GLY A 6 4.10 22.71 21.28
N GLU A 7 4.29 23.88 20.67
CA GLU A 7 3.62 24.33 19.46
C GLU A 7 3.62 23.24 18.38
N LEU A 8 2.42 22.91 17.90
CA LEU A 8 2.22 22.10 16.71
C LEU A 8 2.74 22.90 15.50
N ARG A 9 3.99 22.63 15.10
CA ARG A 9 4.53 23.14 13.84
C ARG A 9 3.85 22.42 12.68
N VAL A 10 2.73 22.99 12.21
CA VAL A 10 2.17 22.67 10.90
C VAL A 10 3.16 23.20 9.86
N LEU A 11 4.11 22.36 9.46
CA LEU A 11 4.97 22.59 8.31
C LEU A 11 4.09 22.55 7.05
N GLY A 12 3.57 23.71 6.67
CA GLY A 12 2.91 23.91 5.40
C GLY A 12 3.92 23.83 4.27
N ILE A 13 4.00 22.69 3.60
CA ILE A 13 4.50 22.50 2.23
C ILE A 13 4.07 21.07 1.83
N SER A 14 3.53 20.78 0.66
CA SER A 14 3.58 21.42 -0.64
C SER A 14 2.41 20.86 -1.45
N LYS A 15 2.00 21.54 -2.52
CA LYS A 15 1.29 20.97 -3.68
C LYS A 15 1.68 19.50 -3.90
N ILE A 16 0.89 18.55 -3.43
CA ILE A 16 0.98 17.19 -3.95
C ILE A 16 0.25 17.29 -5.28
N LYS A 17 1.03 17.64 -6.31
CA LYS A 17 0.77 17.24 -7.69
C LYS A 17 0.12 15.86 -7.60
N THR A 18 -1.15 15.76 -7.97
CA THR A 18 -1.76 14.50 -8.34
C THR A 18 -0.84 13.94 -9.41
N GLN A 19 0.09 13.08 -9.01
CA GLN A 19 1.05 12.44 -9.88
C GLN A 19 0.23 11.51 -10.76
N LYS A 20 -0.24 12.07 -11.88
CA LYS A 20 -0.09 11.53 -13.22
C LYS A 20 0.28 10.03 -13.21
N ASP A 21 -0.74 9.19 -13.24
CA ASP A 21 -0.83 8.00 -14.09
C ASP A 21 0.47 7.25 -14.43
N ASN A 22 1.21 6.81 -13.42
CA ASN A 22 2.20 5.74 -13.59
C ASN A 22 2.36 4.91 -12.30
N VAL A 23 1.34 4.89 -11.44
CA VAL A 23 1.29 3.96 -10.33
C VAL A 23 0.98 2.58 -10.91
N LYS A 24 2.01 1.72 -11.01
CA LYS A 24 1.81 0.32 -11.40
C LYS A 24 0.76 -0.29 -10.48
N ARG A 25 -0.31 -0.84 -11.05
CA ARG A 25 -1.37 -1.53 -10.31
C ARG A 25 -1.22 -3.04 -10.45
N VAL A 26 -1.61 -3.76 -9.42
CA VAL A 26 -1.67 -5.22 -9.42
C VAL A 26 -3.07 -5.68 -9.06
N LEU A 27 -3.60 -6.59 -9.87
CA LEU A 27 -4.84 -7.32 -9.59
C LEU A 27 -4.48 -8.65 -8.92
N VAL A 28 -5.07 -8.94 -7.77
CA VAL A 28 -4.88 -10.24 -7.11
C VAL A 28 -5.75 -11.29 -7.80
N LYS A 29 -5.15 -12.32 -8.40
CA LYS A 29 -5.86 -13.37 -9.15
C LYS A 29 -6.27 -14.55 -8.28
N SER A 30 -5.46 -14.87 -7.28
CA SER A 30 -5.62 -16.03 -6.44
C SER A 30 -5.00 -15.78 -5.08
N SER A 31 -5.47 -16.51 -4.07
CA SER A 31 -4.97 -16.34 -2.71
C SER A 31 -3.60 -16.99 -2.56
N PRO A 32 -2.56 -16.28 -2.06
CA PRO A 32 -1.24 -16.87 -1.76
C PRO A 32 -1.26 -17.82 -0.55
N SER A 33 -2.32 -17.84 0.24
CA SER A 33 -2.45 -18.67 1.44
C SER A 33 -3.89 -19.14 1.62
N ILE A 34 -4.07 -20.21 2.41
CA ILE A 34 -5.40 -20.67 2.82
C ILE A 34 -6.07 -19.71 3.83
N ASP A 35 -5.30 -18.76 4.37
CA ASP A 35 -5.80 -17.72 5.27
C ASP A 35 -6.96 -16.94 4.64
N VAL A 36 -8.06 -16.82 5.39
CA VAL A 36 -9.30 -16.16 4.94
C VAL A 36 -9.03 -14.71 4.53
N TRP A 37 -8.10 -14.05 5.22
CA TRP A 37 -7.76 -12.66 4.92
C TRP A 37 -7.20 -12.47 3.51
N PHE A 38 -6.38 -13.40 3.01
CA PHE A 38 -5.87 -13.31 1.64
C PHE A 38 -6.93 -13.60 0.58
N ASN A 39 -7.91 -14.45 0.90
CA ASN A 39 -9.04 -14.71 0.01
C ASN A 39 -9.89 -13.44 -0.21
N ASN A 40 -10.00 -12.58 0.81
CA ASN A 40 -10.70 -11.29 0.68
C ASN A 40 -10.00 -10.31 -0.27
N LEU A 41 -8.72 -10.52 -0.59
CA LEU A 41 -7.97 -9.67 -1.52
C LEU A 41 -8.15 -10.12 -2.97
N VAL A 42 -8.64 -11.35 -3.22
CA VAL A 42 -8.79 -11.89 -4.58
C VAL A 42 -9.83 -11.09 -5.35
N GLY A 43 -9.46 -10.62 -6.55
CA GLY A 43 -10.28 -9.75 -7.38
C GLY A 43 -10.04 -8.25 -7.14
N GLU A 44 -9.35 -7.88 -6.07
CA GLU A 44 -9.06 -6.48 -5.75
C GLU A 44 -7.80 -5.97 -6.48
N SER A 45 -7.76 -4.66 -6.72
CA SER A 45 -6.66 -4.00 -7.44
C SER A 45 -5.95 -2.95 -6.59
N PHE A 46 -4.69 -3.21 -6.28
CA PHE A 46 -3.88 -2.39 -5.40
C PHE A 46 -2.83 -1.57 -6.16
N ASN A 47 -2.52 -0.40 -5.60
CA ASN A 47 -1.37 0.39 -6.01
C ASN A 47 -0.08 -0.26 -5.48
N VAL A 48 0.91 -0.44 -6.37
CA VAL A 48 2.22 -0.94 -5.97
C VAL A 48 3.00 0.18 -5.31
N LEU A 49 3.30 0.01 -4.03
CA LEU A 49 4.11 0.93 -3.24
C LEU A 49 5.61 0.61 -3.31
N GLY A 50 5.96 -0.61 -3.72
CA GLY A 50 7.34 -1.06 -3.87
C GLY A 50 7.41 -2.46 -4.47
N VAL A 51 8.57 -2.83 -5.02
CA VAL A 51 8.82 -4.16 -5.60
C VAL A 51 10.05 -4.73 -4.91
N ASN A 52 9.95 -5.96 -4.43
CA ASN A 52 11.09 -6.73 -3.93
C ASN A 52 11.60 -7.61 -5.07
N ASN A 53 12.84 -7.36 -5.50
CA ASN A 53 13.47 -8.05 -6.62
C ASN A 53 13.93 -9.47 -6.27
N TYR A 54 14.12 -9.78 -4.99
CA TYR A 54 14.55 -11.11 -4.55
C TYR A 54 13.38 -12.09 -4.49
N ASP A 55 12.27 -11.68 -3.85
CA ASP A 55 11.08 -12.53 -3.65
C ASP A 55 9.98 -12.33 -4.69
N LYS A 56 10.28 -11.63 -5.80
CA LYS A 56 9.31 -11.27 -6.86
C LYS A 56 7.95 -10.86 -6.27
N SER A 57 7.96 -9.99 -5.28
CA SER A 57 6.76 -9.59 -4.55
C SER A 57 6.58 -8.08 -4.60
N VAL A 58 5.35 -7.63 -4.40
CA VAL A 58 4.97 -6.22 -4.43
C VAL A 58 4.42 -5.81 -3.07
N LYS A 59 4.80 -4.62 -2.63
CA LYS A 59 4.25 -4.01 -1.43
C LYS A 59 2.94 -3.31 -1.79
N ILE A 60 1.87 -3.69 -1.10
CA ILE A 60 0.54 -3.08 -1.24
C ILE A 60 0.10 -2.51 0.11
N CYS A 61 -0.79 -1.51 0.07
CA CYS A 61 -1.56 -1.10 1.25
C CYS A 61 -2.82 -1.94 1.31
N ILE A 62 -3.03 -2.66 2.42
CA ILE A 62 -4.27 -3.42 2.61
C ILE A 62 -5.32 -2.59 3.35
N ASN A 63 -4.88 -1.68 4.23
CA ASN A 63 -5.78 -0.78 4.92
C ASN A 63 -5.12 0.60 5.08
N GLU A 64 -5.69 1.60 4.42
CA GLU A 64 -5.16 2.97 4.43
C GLU A 64 -5.38 3.67 5.77
N GLU A 65 -6.53 3.46 6.42
CA GLU A 65 -6.89 4.08 7.71
C GLU A 65 -5.93 3.64 8.82
N LEU A 66 -5.62 2.34 8.86
CA LEU A 66 -4.73 1.73 9.84
C LEU A 66 -3.27 1.71 9.40
N LYS A 67 -2.96 2.20 8.19
CA LYS A 67 -1.62 2.17 7.57
C LYS A 67 -1.00 0.77 7.59
N ILE A 68 -1.80 -0.25 7.28
CA ILE A 68 -1.35 -1.64 7.20
C ILE A 68 -0.87 -1.93 5.79
N TYR A 69 0.35 -2.46 5.69
CA TYR A 69 1.01 -2.80 4.43
C TYR A 69 1.45 -4.27 4.46
N GLY A 70 1.49 -4.89 3.29
CA GLY A 70 1.92 -6.28 3.15
C GLY A 70 2.62 -6.50 1.82
N TRP A 71 3.39 -7.59 1.78
CA TRP A 71 4.06 -8.05 0.58
C TRP A 71 3.23 -9.16 -0.05
N LEU A 72 2.91 -9.00 -1.33
CA LEU A 72 2.15 -9.97 -2.10
C LEU A 72 3.03 -10.54 -3.22
N PRO A 73 3.22 -11.87 -3.31
CA PRO A 73 4.02 -12.44 -4.38
C PRO A 73 3.36 -12.24 -5.75
N LEU A 74 4.17 -11.91 -6.76
CA LEU A 74 3.69 -11.55 -8.11
C LEU A 74 3.06 -12.72 -8.85
N GLU A 75 3.38 -13.97 -8.50
CA GLU A 75 2.76 -15.15 -9.11
C GLU A 75 1.23 -15.19 -8.90
N TYR A 76 0.75 -14.59 -7.81
CA TYR A 76 -0.66 -14.44 -7.46
C TYR A 76 -1.29 -13.16 -8.05
N CYS A 77 -0.51 -12.37 -8.78
CA CYS A 77 -0.92 -11.07 -9.29
C CYS A 77 -0.99 -11.04 -10.83
N LYS A 78 -1.85 -10.16 -11.37
CA LYS A 78 -1.74 -9.64 -12.73
C LYS A 78 -1.23 -8.20 -12.65
N THR A 79 -0.11 -7.91 -13.30
CA THR A 79 0.20 -6.52 -13.65
C THR A 79 -0.66 -6.13 -14.85
N ASN A 80 -1.44 -5.06 -14.72
CA ASN A 80 -2.19 -4.48 -15.83
C ASN A 80 -1.35 -3.44 -16.58
#